data_AF-A0A923NF79-F1
#
_entry.id   AF-A0A923NF79-F1
#
_cell.length_a   1.000
_cell.length_b   1.000
_cell.length_c   1.000
_cell.angle_alpha   90.00
_cell.angle_beta   90.00
_cell.angle_gamma   90.00
#
_symmetry.space_group_name_H-M   'P 1'
#
loop_
_entity.id
_entity.type
_entity.pdbx_description
1 polymer ?
#
loop_
_entity_poly.entity_id
_entity_poly.type
_entity_poly.pdbx_seq_one_letter_code
_entity_poly.pdbx_strand_id
1 'polypeptide(L)'
;MNYETVMEMQRICAGEKCELTRGQIAEETIDIKKETKNLPIDKAQACEAFYEKMRSDASKKSYDIDSLMAEKEAIQQEFDAFRRESIGNDSFHAMYDAISEFFMNPPFEGLDNIEYGVNEVCVFAVLEYVAGRKNADHDHEGCRQDYWDSIAQRTYEETADHWIGVYDDLQKRFDKIWSDADAQADAAKSSADGSSAKAAAGSERVLQEKMAACGIVAIAAIRDQDDFSLDMVQTGALQKAREVVEEFSSDTYEEGKSDFTDNVIRLLRFLNEFLNA
;
A
#
# COMPACT_ATOMS: atom_id res chain seq x y z
N MET A 1 -16.01 -18.26 -16.54
CA MET A 1 -15.84 -17.78 -17.92
C MET A 1 -16.75 -18.58 -18.82
N ASN A 2 -17.83 -17.93 -19.24
CA ASN A 2 -18.87 -18.53 -20.06
C ASN A 2 -18.68 -18.05 -21.50
N TYR A 3 -18.32 -18.98 -22.38
CA TYR A 3 -17.99 -18.68 -23.78
C TYR A 3 -19.11 -17.95 -24.53
N GLU A 4 -20.37 -18.24 -24.21
CA GLU A 4 -21.51 -17.58 -24.86
C GLU A 4 -21.62 -16.10 -24.45
N THR A 5 -21.46 -15.80 -23.15
CA THR A 5 -21.44 -14.43 -22.63
C THR A 5 -20.31 -13.60 -23.25
N VAL A 6 -19.11 -14.18 -23.34
CA VAL A 6 -17.94 -13.51 -23.94
C VAL A 6 -18.21 -13.16 -25.41
N MET A 7 -18.83 -14.07 -26.16
CA MET A 7 -19.17 -13.84 -27.56
C MET A 7 -20.24 -12.74 -27.72
N GLU A 8 -21.23 -12.67 -26.83
CA GLU A 8 -22.24 -11.61 -26.82
C GLU A 8 -21.63 -10.25 -26.48
N MET A 9 -20.73 -10.18 -25.48
CA MET A 9 -19.99 -8.96 -25.18
C MET A 9 -19.11 -8.50 -26.36
N GLN A 10 -18.44 -9.43 -27.04
CA GLN A 10 -17.63 -9.12 -28.23
C GLN A 10 -18.47 -8.57 -29.39
N ARG A 11 -19.68 -9.10 -29.59
CA ARG A 11 -20.63 -8.56 -30.58
C ARG A 11 -21.08 -7.15 -30.22
N ILE A 12 -21.33 -6.89 -28.94
CA ILE A 12 -21.63 -5.55 -28.46
C ILE A 12 -20.46 -4.60 -28.77
N CYS A 13 -19.23 -5.00 -28.46
CA CYS A 13 -18.02 -4.23 -28.79
C CYS A 13 -17.82 -4.01 -30.30
N ALA A 14 -18.36 -4.90 -31.15
CA ALA A 14 -18.37 -4.73 -32.61
C ALA A 14 -19.51 -3.83 -33.13
N GLY A 15 -20.33 -3.27 -32.23
CA GLY A 15 -21.41 -2.33 -32.54
C GLY A 15 -22.81 -2.94 -32.59
N GLU A 16 -22.97 -4.23 -32.25
CA GLU A 16 -24.28 -4.86 -32.15
C GLU A 16 -24.97 -4.51 -30.82
N LYS A 17 -26.30 -4.67 -30.78
CA LYS A 17 -27.05 -4.66 -29.52
C LYS A 17 -27.38 -6.09 -29.14
N CYS A 18 -26.95 -6.53 -27.97
CA CYS A 18 -27.24 -7.86 -27.44
C CYS A 18 -27.90 -7.75 -26.07
N GLU A 19 -28.62 -8.80 -25.66
CA GLU A 19 -29.21 -8.88 -24.33
C GLU A 19 -28.32 -9.68 -23.40
N LEU A 20 -27.96 -9.11 -22.26
CA LEU A 20 -27.21 -9.78 -21.21
C LEU A 20 -27.92 -9.60 -19.88
N THR A 21 -27.69 -10.52 -18.94
CA THR A 21 -28.04 -10.28 -17.54
C THR A 21 -26.89 -9.60 -16.81
N ARG A 22 -27.21 -8.87 -15.74
CA ARG A 22 -26.18 -8.32 -14.83
C ARG A 22 -25.25 -9.41 -14.31
N GLY A 23 -25.80 -10.59 -13.99
CA GLY A 23 -25.02 -11.74 -13.54
C GLY A 23 -24.02 -12.28 -14.58
N GLN A 24 -24.39 -12.29 -15.86
CA GLN A 24 -23.47 -12.66 -16.94
C GLN A 24 -22.32 -11.66 -17.07
N ILE A 25 -22.63 -10.35 -16.99
CA ILE A 25 -21.61 -9.29 -17.05
C ILE A 25 -20.69 -9.38 -15.83
N ALA A 26 -21.24 -9.66 -14.64
CA ALA A 26 -20.48 -9.80 -13.40
C ALA A 26 -19.48 -10.96 -13.47
N GLU A 27 -19.85 -12.10 -14.07
CA GLU A 27 -18.94 -13.25 -14.25
C GLU A 27 -17.69 -12.91 -15.09
N GLU A 28 -17.82 -11.97 -16.02
CA GLU A 28 -16.72 -11.53 -16.89
C GLU A 28 -16.04 -10.23 -16.40
N THR A 29 -16.51 -9.68 -15.27
CA THR A 29 -15.97 -8.45 -14.68
C THR A 29 -15.21 -8.74 -13.39
N ILE A 30 -15.76 -9.58 -12.52
CA ILE A 30 -15.23 -9.86 -11.19
C ILE A 30 -14.59 -11.25 -11.19
N ASP A 31 -13.28 -11.31 -10.98
CA ASP A 31 -12.59 -12.58 -10.71
C ASP A 31 -12.71 -12.91 -9.22
N ILE A 32 -13.87 -13.45 -8.80
CA ILE A 32 -14.16 -13.68 -7.38
C ILE A 32 -13.08 -14.52 -6.69
N LYS A 33 -12.44 -15.46 -7.41
CA LYS A 33 -11.36 -16.28 -6.83
C LYS A 33 -10.12 -15.46 -6.52
N LYS A 34 -9.80 -14.48 -7.35
CA LYS A 34 -8.73 -13.53 -7.10
C LYS A 34 -9.10 -12.60 -5.95
N GLU A 35 -10.34 -12.09 -5.97
CA GLU A 35 -10.86 -11.15 -4.97
C GLU A 35 -10.95 -11.74 -3.55
N THR A 36 -11.12 -13.06 -3.42
CA THR A 36 -11.24 -13.73 -2.11
C THR A 36 -10.00 -14.52 -1.68
N LYS A 37 -8.95 -14.55 -2.51
CA LYS A 37 -7.79 -15.45 -2.35
C LYS A 37 -7.13 -15.36 -0.97
N ASN A 38 -7.07 -14.15 -0.39
CA ASN A 38 -6.37 -13.87 0.86
C ASN A 38 -7.31 -13.34 1.95
N LEU A 39 -8.62 -13.49 1.79
CA LEU A 39 -9.57 -13.04 2.80
C LEU A 39 -9.75 -14.10 3.89
N PRO A 40 -9.93 -13.69 5.16
CA PRO A 40 -10.41 -14.60 6.21
C PRO A 40 -11.66 -15.35 5.76
N ILE A 41 -11.82 -16.60 6.20
CA ILE A 41 -12.86 -17.52 5.67
C ILE A 41 -14.27 -16.91 5.73
N ASP A 42 -14.60 -16.21 6.82
CA ASP A 42 -15.90 -15.55 6.99
C ASP A 42 -16.08 -14.36 6.03
N LYS A 43 -15.02 -13.62 5.72
CA LYS A 43 -15.01 -12.50 4.77
C LYS A 43 -15.02 -12.97 3.32
N ALA A 44 -14.25 -14.01 2.99
CA ALA A 44 -14.29 -14.69 1.71
C ALA A 44 -15.71 -15.19 1.42
N GLN A 45 -16.33 -15.86 2.40
CA GLN A 45 -17.72 -16.33 2.29
C GLN A 45 -18.72 -15.18 2.11
N ALA A 46 -18.52 -14.04 2.78
CA ALA A 46 -19.37 -12.87 2.59
C ALA A 46 -19.27 -12.29 1.17
N CYS A 47 -18.05 -12.21 0.62
CA CYS A 47 -17.81 -11.75 -0.75
C CYS A 47 -18.36 -12.73 -1.79
N GLU A 48 -18.15 -14.03 -1.61
CA GLU A 48 -18.74 -15.07 -2.46
C GLU A 48 -20.26 -15.01 -2.42
N ALA A 49 -20.88 -14.84 -1.24
CA ALA A 49 -22.32 -14.73 -1.12
C ALA A 49 -22.88 -13.49 -1.82
N PHE A 50 -22.18 -12.35 -1.72
CA PHE A 50 -22.56 -11.13 -2.42
C PHE A 50 -22.43 -11.26 -3.94
N TYR A 51 -21.31 -11.80 -4.40
CA TYR A 51 -21.07 -12.09 -5.82
C TYR A 51 -22.11 -13.08 -6.36
N GLU A 52 -22.44 -14.15 -5.64
CA GLU A 52 -23.46 -15.12 -6.04
C GLU A 52 -24.86 -14.51 -6.12
N LYS A 53 -25.18 -13.58 -5.21
CA LYS A 53 -26.43 -12.81 -5.30
C LYS A 53 -26.46 -11.97 -6.57
N MET A 54 -25.37 -11.29 -6.91
CA MET A 54 -25.26 -10.52 -8.15
C MET A 54 -25.35 -11.42 -9.40
N ARG A 55 -24.69 -12.58 -9.36
CA ARG A 55 -24.72 -13.59 -10.43
C ARG A 55 -26.12 -14.16 -10.65
N SER A 56 -26.90 -14.27 -9.58
CA SER A 56 -28.28 -14.76 -9.63
C SER A 56 -29.28 -13.79 -10.27
N ASP A 57 -28.87 -12.55 -10.56
CA ASP A 57 -29.70 -11.59 -11.27
C ASP A 57 -29.91 -12.05 -12.72
N ALA A 58 -31.12 -12.55 -12.97
CA ALA A 58 -31.59 -13.02 -14.28
C ALA A 58 -32.28 -11.92 -15.11
N SER A 59 -32.30 -10.66 -14.63
CA SER A 59 -32.90 -9.56 -15.37
C SER A 59 -32.08 -9.25 -16.62
N LYS A 60 -32.68 -9.49 -17.79
CA LYS A 60 -32.07 -9.18 -19.08
C LYS A 60 -32.28 -7.72 -19.44
N LYS A 61 -31.21 -7.07 -19.89
CA LYS A 61 -31.25 -5.73 -20.48
C LYS A 61 -30.52 -5.78 -21.82
N SER A 62 -30.95 -4.93 -22.76
CA SER A 62 -30.24 -4.73 -24.02
C SER A 62 -29.12 -3.72 -23.83
N TYR A 63 -27.93 -4.08 -24.28
CA TYR A 63 -26.72 -3.26 -24.17
C TYR A 63 -26.16 -2.91 -25.54
N ASP A 64 -25.74 -1.67 -25.68
CA ASP A 64 -24.73 -1.21 -26.64
C ASP A 64 -23.38 -1.00 -25.91
N ILE A 65 -22.34 -0.58 -26.65
CA ILE A 65 -20.99 -0.41 -26.12
C ILE A 65 -20.99 0.48 -24.86
N ASP A 66 -21.62 1.67 -24.95
CA ASP A 66 -21.58 2.65 -23.87
C ASP A 66 -22.30 2.13 -22.61
N SER A 67 -23.49 1.54 -22.79
CA SER A 67 -24.24 0.98 -21.66
C SER A 67 -23.60 -0.27 -21.07
N LEU A 68 -22.92 -1.10 -21.88
CA LEU A 68 -22.15 -2.25 -21.39
C LEU A 68 -20.98 -1.79 -20.53
N MET A 69 -20.20 -0.81 -21.00
CA MET A 69 -19.04 -0.29 -20.24
C MET A 69 -19.47 0.35 -18.92
N ALA A 70 -20.55 1.15 -18.93
CA ALA A 70 -21.11 1.73 -17.72
C ALA A 70 -21.62 0.66 -16.74
N GLU A 71 -22.24 -0.43 -17.23
CA GLU A 71 -22.69 -1.52 -16.36
C GLU A 71 -21.51 -2.29 -15.76
N LYS A 72 -20.43 -2.54 -16.52
CA LYS A 72 -19.20 -3.15 -16.01
C LYS A 72 -18.57 -2.31 -14.89
N GLU A 73 -18.46 -1.00 -15.10
CA GLU A 73 -17.95 -0.07 -14.10
C GLU A 73 -18.85 -0.05 -12.85
N ALA A 74 -20.17 0.01 -13.02
CA ALA A 74 -21.12 -0.01 -11.91
C ALA A 74 -21.09 -1.33 -11.13
N ILE A 75 -20.92 -2.47 -11.80
CA ILE A 75 -20.74 -3.77 -11.16
C ILE A 75 -19.47 -3.80 -10.30
N GLN A 76 -18.35 -3.34 -10.87
CA GLN A 76 -17.08 -3.30 -10.15
C GLN A 76 -17.19 -2.37 -8.93
N GLN A 77 -17.72 -1.15 -9.10
CA GLN A 77 -17.89 -0.18 -8.02
C GLN A 77 -18.81 -0.71 -6.90
N GLU A 78 -19.91 -1.40 -7.24
CA GLU A 78 -20.81 -1.98 -6.25
C GLU A 78 -20.11 -3.11 -5.46
N PHE A 79 -19.35 -3.97 -6.14
CA PHE A 79 -18.58 -5.02 -5.49
C PHE A 79 -17.49 -4.42 -4.58
N ASP A 80 -16.73 -3.44 -5.05
CA ASP A 80 -15.68 -2.77 -4.26
C ASP A 80 -16.25 -2.01 -3.06
N ALA A 81 -17.44 -1.41 -3.19
CA ALA A 81 -18.15 -0.79 -2.08
C ALA A 81 -18.56 -1.83 -1.04
N PHE A 82 -19.18 -2.93 -1.46
CA PHE A 82 -19.52 -4.04 -0.55
C PHE A 82 -18.28 -4.62 0.14
N ARG A 83 -17.20 -4.81 -0.61
CA ARG A 83 -15.92 -5.32 -0.11
C ARG A 83 -15.40 -4.42 1.01
N ARG A 84 -15.32 -3.11 0.77
CA ARG A 84 -14.90 -2.12 1.78
C ARG A 84 -15.82 -2.10 3.01
N GLU A 85 -17.13 -2.16 2.83
CA GLU A 85 -18.10 -2.11 3.93
C GLU A 85 -18.16 -3.40 4.76
N SER A 86 -18.00 -4.56 4.11
CA SER A 86 -18.26 -5.87 4.71
C SER A 86 -17.01 -6.55 5.26
N ILE A 87 -15.86 -6.30 4.63
CA ILE A 87 -14.58 -6.79 5.12
C ILE A 87 -14.09 -5.90 6.27
N GLY A 88 -14.56 -4.66 6.33
CA GLY A 88 -13.96 -3.64 7.17
C GLY A 88 -12.69 -3.12 6.52
N ASN A 89 -12.01 -2.19 7.20
CA ASN A 89 -10.78 -1.57 6.74
C ASN A 89 -9.65 -2.61 6.74
N ASP A 90 -9.66 -3.52 5.76
CA ASP A 90 -8.63 -4.51 5.50
C ASP A 90 -7.36 -3.75 5.13
N SER A 91 -6.63 -3.39 6.18
CA SER A 91 -5.49 -2.51 6.11
C SER A 91 -4.42 -3.14 5.23
N PHE A 92 -4.34 -4.48 5.22
CA PHE A 92 -3.45 -5.22 4.34
C PHE A 92 -3.82 -5.00 2.87
N HIS A 93 -5.06 -5.29 2.45
CA HIS A 93 -5.45 -5.15 1.05
C HIS A 93 -5.37 -3.70 0.56
N ALA A 94 -5.77 -2.72 1.39
CA ALA A 94 -5.63 -1.30 1.06
C ALA A 94 -4.15 -0.90 0.84
N MET A 95 -3.24 -1.34 1.71
CA MET A 95 -1.81 -1.10 1.57
C MET A 95 -1.22 -1.84 0.36
N TYR A 96 -1.62 -3.08 0.15
CA TYR A 96 -1.09 -3.92 -0.92
C TYR A 96 -1.52 -3.43 -2.31
N ASP A 97 -2.77 -2.96 -2.45
CA ASP A 97 -3.26 -2.32 -3.67
C ASP A 97 -2.50 -1.01 -3.94
N ALA A 98 -2.31 -0.15 -2.93
CA ALA A 98 -1.56 1.10 -3.05
C ALA A 98 -0.09 0.88 -3.43
N ILE A 99 0.55 -0.14 -2.87
CA ILE A 99 1.92 -0.54 -3.23
C ILE A 99 1.97 -1.06 -4.65
N SER A 100 1.00 -1.87 -5.06
CA SER A 100 0.93 -2.37 -6.44
C SER A 100 0.84 -1.22 -7.45
N GLU A 101 0.06 -0.18 -7.15
CA GLU A 101 0.00 1.05 -7.96
C GLU A 101 1.33 1.82 -7.95
N PHE A 102 1.97 1.97 -6.79
CA PHE A 102 3.26 2.64 -6.64
C PHE A 102 4.36 2.00 -7.51
N PHE A 103 4.35 0.67 -7.64
CA PHE A 103 5.33 -0.07 -8.44
C PHE A 103 4.97 -0.20 -9.94
N MET A 104 3.79 0.26 -10.39
CA MET A 104 3.45 0.23 -11.83
C MET A 104 4.39 1.10 -12.68
N ASN A 105 4.98 2.13 -12.07
CA ASN A 105 6.09 2.89 -12.63
C ASN A 105 7.33 2.58 -11.79
N PRO A 106 8.52 2.35 -12.38
CA PRO A 106 9.74 2.11 -11.61
C PRO A 106 9.93 3.19 -10.53
N PRO A 107 9.72 2.87 -9.24
CA PRO A 107 9.56 3.91 -8.24
C PRO A 107 10.90 4.49 -7.82
N PHE A 108 11.97 3.70 -7.94
CA PHE A 108 13.30 4.05 -7.49
C PHE A 108 14.29 4.07 -8.63
N GLU A 109 15.08 5.15 -8.69
CA GLU A 109 16.17 5.29 -9.65
C GLU A 109 17.46 4.66 -9.11
N GLY A 110 18.24 4.03 -10.01
CA GLY A 110 19.56 3.47 -9.70
C GLY A 110 19.53 2.18 -8.87
N LEU A 111 18.34 1.60 -8.63
CA LEU A 111 18.13 0.39 -7.83
C LEU A 111 17.81 -0.85 -8.70
N ASP A 112 18.30 -0.87 -9.95
CA ASP A 112 17.92 -1.84 -11.00
C ASP A 112 18.43 -3.27 -10.77
N ASN A 113 19.40 -3.47 -9.87
CA ASN A 113 20.06 -4.77 -9.63
C ASN A 113 19.49 -5.54 -8.43
N ILE A 114 18.40 -5.05 -7.83
CA ILE A 114 17.87 -5.57 -6.57
C ILE A 114 16.70 -6.53 -6.83
N GLU A 115 16.63 -7.57 -6.02
CA GLU A 115 15.49 -8.50 -6.00
C GLU A 115 14.19 -7.72 -5.78
N TYR A 116 13.28 -7.75 -6.75
CA TYR A 116 12.03 -7.00 -6.75
C TYR A 116 11.22 -7.17 -5.45
N GLY A 117 11.27 -8.37 -4.85
CA GLY A 117 10.56 -8.65 -3.61
C GLY A 117 11.09 -7.90 -2.39
N VAL A 118 12.39 -7.64 -2.32
CA VAL A 118 12.98 -6.85 -1.21
C VAL A 118 12.49 -5.40 -1.27
N ASN A 119 12.32 -4.84 -2.47
CA ASN A 119 11.75 -3.50 -2.64
C ASN A 119 10.34 -3.41 -2.09
N GLU A 120 9.49 -4.37 -2.46
CA GLU A 120 8.10 -4.41 -2.01
C GLU A 120 8.03 -4.55 -0.48
N VAL A 121 8.82 -5.47 0.10
CA VAL A 121 8.88 -5.68 1.55
C VAL A 121 9.30 -4.42 2.30
N CYS A 122 10.31 -3.72 1.79
CA CYS A 122 10.81 -2.49 2.41
C CYS A 122 9.76 -1.37 2.38
N VAL A 123 9.04 -1.22 1.26
CA VAL A 123 7.96 -0.22 1.13
C VAL A 123 6.77 -0.60 2.01
N PHE A 124 6.35 -1.87 2.00
CA PHE A 124 5.26 -2.38 2.84
C PHE A 124 5.57 -2.20 4.33
N ALA A 125 6.79 -2.52 4.77
CA ALA A 125 7.21 -2.36 6.16
C ALA A 125 7.11 -0.91 6.65
N VAL A 126 7.51 0.08 5.83
CA VAL A 126 7.38 1.49 6.23
C VAL A 126 5.92 1.91 6.26
N LEU A 127 5.13 1.48 5.26
CA LEU A 127 3.72 1.85 5.14
C LEU A 127 2.90 1.32 6.33
N GLU A 128 3.01 0.02 6.62
CA GLU A 128 2.34 -0.64 7.73
C GLU A 128 2.74 -0.02 9.07
N TYR A 129 4.04 0.19 9.28
CA TYR A 129 4.54 0.75 10.53
C TYR A 129 3.96 2.14 10.78
N VAL A 130 4.06 3.05 9.79
CA VAL A 130 3.57 4.41 9.95
C VAL A 130 2.04 4.45 10.06
N ALA A 131 1.33 3.61 9.32
CA ALA A 131 -0.12 3.54 9.38
C ALA A 131 -0.62 3.23 10.79
N GLY A 132 -0.05 2.23 11.47
CA GLY A 132 -0.48 1.95 12.83
C GLY A 132 0.09 2.87 13.90
N ARG A 133 1.16 3.65 13.60
CA ARG A 133 1.51 4.80 14.45
C ARG A 133 0.52 5.96 14.32
N LYS A 134 -0.14 6.15 13.16
CA LYS A 134 -1.16 7.19 12.95
C LYS A 134 -2.56 6.74 13.37
N ASN A 135 -2.88 5.46 13.27
CA ASN A 135 -4.20 4.92 13.55
C ASN A 135 -4.13 3.87 14.67
N ALA A 136 -4.65 4.21 15.85
CA ALA A 136 -4.67 3.32 17.00
C ALA A 136 -5.55 2.08 16.81
N ASP A 137 -6.47 2.12 15.84
CA ASP A 137 -7.34 0.99 15.48
C ASP A 137 -6.73 0.12 14.36
N HIS A 138 -5.51 0.41 13.92
CA HIS A 138 -4.82 -0.42 12.92
C HIS A 138 -4.41 -1.76 13.53
N ASP A 139 -4.86 -2.85 12.92
CA ASP A 139 -4.50 -4.21 13.31
C ASP A 139 -3.13 -4.59 12.73
N HIS A 140 -2.08 -4.20 13.45
CA HIS A 140 -0.69 -4.55 13.11
C HIS A 140 -0.45 -6.06 13.00
N GLU A 141 -1.01 -6.83 13.93
CA GLU A 141 -0.75 -8.27 14.01
C GLU A 141 -1.45 -9.00 12.86
N GLY A 142 -2.72 -8.68 12.59
CA GLY A 142 -3.46 -9.21 11.44
C GLY A 142 -2.83 -8.81 10.11
N CYS A 143 -2.54 -7.51 9.91
CA CYS A 143 -1.95 -6.99 8.67
C CYS A 143 -0.60 -7.67 8.35
N ARG A 144 0.24 -7.84 9.37
CA ARG A 144 1.52 -8.54 9.24
C ARG A 144 1.35 -10.02 8.89
N GLN A 145 0.43 -10.70 9.56
CA GLN A 145 0.17 -12.12 9.28
C GLN A 145 -0.36 -12.32 7.85
N ASP A 146 -1.29 -11.47 7.40
CA ASP A 146 -1.82 -11.52 6.03
C ASP A 146 -0.73 -11.26 4.99
N TYR A 147 0.22 -10.34 5.27
CA TYR A 147 1.36 -10.11 4.39
C TYR A 147 2.33 -11.29 4.35
N TRP A 148 2.61 -11.91 5.49
CA TRP A 148 3.44 -13.12 5.56
C TRP A 148 2.83 -14.28 4.79
N ASP A 149 1.52 -14.50 4.95
CA ASP A 149 0.78 -15.52 4.21
C ASP A 149 0.84 -15.24 2.70
N SER A 150 0.71 -13.97 2.29
CA SER A 150 0.88 -13.54 0.89
C SER A 150 2.27 -13.85 0.34
N ILE A 151 3.34 -13.58 1.09
CA ILE A 151 4.72 -13.93 0.72
C ILE A 151 4.87 -15.45 0.58
N ALA A 152 4.49 -16.21 1.60
CA ALA A 152 4.61 -17.67 1.61
C ALA A 152 3.87 -18.34 0.44
N GLN A 153 2.76 -17.76 -0.02
CA GLN A 153 2.00 -18.27 -1.17
C GLN A 153 2.64 -18.01 -2.52
N ARG A 154 3.50 -16.99 -2.66
CA ARG A 154 4.04 -16.53 -3.96
C ARG A 154 5.54 -16.74 -4.13
N THR A 155 6.24 -17.15 -3.08
CA THR A 155 7.67 -17.47 -3.11
C THR A 155 7.94 -18.89 -2.61
N TYR A 156 9.18 -19.35 -2.80
CA TYR A 156 9.65 -20.59 -2.16
C TYR A 156 10.04 -20.31 -0.71
N GLU A 157 10.08 -21.35 0.12
CA GLU A 157 10.27 -21.27 1.59
C GLU A 157 11.50 -20.44 1.99
N GLU A 158 12.67 -20.69 1.41
CA GLU A 158 13.90 -19.95 1.72
C GLU A 158 13.80 -18.45 1.40
N THR A 159 13.13 -18.09 0.30
CA THR A 159 12.89 -16.70 -0.10
C THR A 159 11.85 -16.04 0.82
N ALA A 160 10.80 -16.78 1.20
CA ALA A 160 9.78 -16.31 2.11
C ALA A 160 10.38 -15.96 3.47
N ASP A 161 11.18 -16.88 4.03
CA ASP A 161 11.88 -16.68 5.30
C ASP A 161 12.82 -15.48 5.25
N HIS A 162 13.54 -15.30 4.13
CA HIS A 162 14.40 -14.14 3.94
C HIS A 162 13.61 -12.82 3.95
N TRP A 163 12.54 -12.72 3.15
CA TRP A 163 11.72 -11.51 3.04
C TRP A 163 11.00 -11.17 4.35
N ILE A 164 10.47 -12.18 5.03
CA ILE A 164 9.89 -12.04 6.37
C ILE A 164 10.95 -11.55 7.36
N GLY A 165 12.17 -12.10 7.28
CA GLY A 165 13.30 -11.65 8.10
C GLY A 165 13.66 -10.17 7.88
N VAL A 166 13.66 -9.70 6.62
CA VAL A 166 13.89 -8.28 6.28
C VAL A 166 12.79 -7.40 6.87
N TYR A 167 11.52 -7.80 6.72
CA TYR A 167 10.39 -7.07 7.32
C TYR A 167 10.57 -6.91 8.84
N ASP A 168 10.86 -8.02 9.53
CA ASP A 168 10.99 -8.06 10.98
C ASP A 168 12.16 -7.23 11.51
N ASP A 169 13.28 -7.22 10.79
CA ASP A 169 14.43 -6.39 11.12
C ASP A 169 14.11 -4.91 10.95
N LEU A 170 13.48 -4.54 9.83
CA LEU A 170 13.05 -3.16 9.58
C LEU A 170 12.10 -2.64 10.66
N GLN A 171 11.10 -3.42 11.06
CA GLN A 171 10.16 -3.06 12.13
C GLN A 171 10.88 -2.73 13.45
N LYS A 172 11.85 -3.56 13.86
CA LYS A 172 12.69 -3.31 15.05
C LYS A 172 13.52 -2.04 14.89
N ARG A 173 14.04 -1.80 13.68
CA ARG A 173 14.83 -0.59 13.39
C ARG A 173 13.97 0.66 13.45
N PHE A 174 12.73 0.61 12.97
CA PHE A 174 11.77 1.70 13.03
C PHE A 174 11.36 2.01 14.47
N ASP A 175 11.14 1.00 15.31
CA ASP A 175 10.87 1.19 16.74
C ASP A 175 11.98 1.97 17.44
N LYS A 176 13.24 1.63 17.16
CA LYS A 176 14.39 2.35 17.70
C LYS A 176 14.43 3.80 17.21
N ILE A 177 14.27 4.04 15.91
CA ILE A 177 14.21 5.39 15.33
C ILE A 177 13.11 6.23 15.98
N TRP A 178 11.92 5.64 16.12
CA TRP A 178 10.77 6.34 16.67
C TRP A 178 10.97 6.69 18.14
N SER A 179 11.53 5.76 18.92
CA SER A 179 11.87 5.95 20.32
C SER A 179 12.95 7.01 20.51
N ASP A 180 14.00 6.99 19.68
CA ASP A 180 15.08 7.99 19.72
C ASP A 180 14.55 9.39 19.37
N ALA A 181 13.64 9.48 18.40
CA ALA A 181 12.98 10.75 18.04
C ALA A 181 12.09 11.28 19.16
N ASP A 182 11.32 10.42 19.83
CA ASP A 182 10.51 10.82 20.99
C ASP A 182 11.38 11.31 22.15
N ALA A 183 12.48 10.62 22.44
CA ALA A 183 13.43 11.03 23.47
C ALA A 183 14.06 12.41 23.17
N GLN A 184 14.41 12.68 21.90
CA GLN A 184 14.93 13.99 21.48
C GLN A 184 13.87 15.10 21.58
N ALA A 185 12.61 14.79 21.24
CA ALA A 185 11.50 15.75 21.34
C ALA A 185 11.17 16.11 22.80
N ASP A 186 11.18 15.13 23.71
CA ASP A 186 10.92 15.36 25.13
C ASP A 186 12.03 16.16 25.82
N ALA A 187 13.29 15.90 25.45
CA ALA A 187 14.43 16.71 25.88
C ALA A 187 14.25 18.17 25.44
N ALA A 188 13.81 18.43 24.21
CA ALA A 188 13.55 19.77 23.71
C ALA A 188 12.35 20.46 24.39
N LYS A 189 11.26 19.75 24.67
CA LYS A 189 10.08 20.29 25.38
C LYS A 189 10.38 20.71 26.81
N SER A 190 11.28 20.00 27.50
CA SER A 190 11.73 20.39 28.85
C SER A 190 12.44 21.75 28.91
N SER A 191 12.76 22.34 27.75
CA SER A 191 13.51 23.58 27.60
C SER A 191 12.73 24.77 27.00
N ALA A 192 11.45 24.59 26.62
CA ALA A 192 10.71 25.61 25.84
C ALA A 192 9.32 25.96 26.43
N ASP A 193 9.07 27.26 26.59
CA ASP A 193 7.77 27.84 26.93
C ASP A 193 6.92 28.11 25.67
N GLY A 194 5.83 27.34 25.49
CA GLY A 194 4.55 27.89 25.01
C GLY A 194 4.07 27.69 23.55
N SER A 195 2.75 27.96 23.41
CA SER A 195 1.85 28.10 22.23
C SER A 195 1.36 26.84 21.49
N SER A 196 0.02 26.72 21.36
CA SER A 196 -0.69 25.55 20.79
C SER A 196 -0.63 25.42 19.27
N ALA A 197 -0.65 26.53 18.51
CA ALA A 197 -0.60 26.47 17.04
C ALA A 197 0.80 26.11 16.51
N LYS A 198 1.85 26.61 17.19
CA LYS A 198 3.24 26.26 16.91
C LYS A 198 3.54 24.80 17.27
N ALA A 199 2.84 24.26 18.27
CA ALA A 199 2.93 22.86 18.66
C ALA A 199 2.34 21.90 17.62
N ALA A 200 1.23 22.26 16.95
CA ALA A 200 0.62 21.43 15.91
C ALA A 200 1.51 21.31 14.65
N ALA A 201 2.01 22.43 14.13
CA ALA A 201 2.96 22.42 13.00
C ALA A 201 4.29 21.73 13.35
N GLY A 202 4.74 21.85 14.60
CA GLY A 202 5.89 21.10 15.11
C GLY A 202 5.65 19.59 15.18
N SER A 203 4.42 19.18 15.54
CA SER A 203 4.03 17.76 15.60
C SER A 203 4.00 17.10 14.22
N GLU A 204 3.48 17.79 13.21
CA GLU A 204 3.43 17.29 11.84
C GLU A 204 4.83 17.16 11.23
N ARG A 205 5.69 18.17 11.42
CA ARG A 205 7.09 18.10 11.00
C ARG A 205 7.84 16.95 11.66
N VAL A 206 7.66 16.73 12.96
CA VAL A 206 8.29 15.61 13.68
C VAL A 206 7.81 14.26 13.13
N LEU A 207 6.53 14.14 12.77
CA LEU A 207 6.02 12.93 12.13
C LEU A 207 6.67 12.70 10.76
N GLN A 208 6.79 13.73 9.93
CA GLN A 208 7.49 13.66 8.65
C GLN A 208 8.96 13.27 8.81
N GLU A 209 9.66 13.81 9.82
CA GLU A 209 11.05 13.44 10.11
C GLU A 209 11.17 11.97 10.51
N LYS A 210 10.22 11.44 11.29
CA LYS A 210 10.19 10.01 11.62
C LYS A 210 9.92 9.14 10.40
N MET A 211 8.93 9.52 9.57
CA MET A 211 8.61 8.81 8.33
C MET A 211 9.80 8.79 7.37
N ALA A 212 10.47 9.93 7.18
CA ALA A 212 11.66 10.05 6.35
C ALA A 212 12.83 9.23 6.91
N ALA A 213 13.00 9.16 8.23
CA ALA A 213 14.03 8.32 8.85
C ALA A 213 13.78 6.82 8.62
N CYS A 214 12.52 6.36 8.72
CA CYS A 214 12.15 4.99 8.34
C CYS A 214 12.40 4.75 6.85
N GLY A 215 12.02 5.71 5.99
CA GLY A 215 12.27 5.66 4.55
C GLY A 215 13.77 5.56 4.21
N ILE A 216 14.63 6.32 4.89
CA ILE A 216 16.10 6.25 4.73
C ILE A 216 16.62 4.85 5.00
N VAL A 217 16.17 4.20 6.09
CA VAL A 217 16.59 2.83 6.41
C VAL A 217 16.03 1.83 5.41
N ALA A 218 14.79 2.00 4.96
CA ALA A 218 14.19 1.14 3.94
C ALA A 218 14.91 1.24 2.58
N ILE A 219 15.22 2.45 2.10
CA ILE A 219 15.98 2.65 0.86
C ILE A 219 17.41 2.11 1.00
N ALA A 220 18.03 2.22 2.18
CA ALA A 220 19.33 1.59 2.43
C ALA A 220 19.23 0.06 2.44
N ALA A 221 18.16 -0.52 2.99
CA ALA A 221 17.94 -1.97 3.00
C ALA A 221 17.78 -2.52 1.59
N ILE A 222 17.07 -1.78 0.75
CA ILE A 222 16.98 -2.03 -0.69
C ILE A 222 18.38 -1.98 -1.34
N ARG A 223 19.12 -0.89 -1.13
CA ARG A 223 20.38 -0.62 -1.85
C ARG A 223 21.54 -1.53 -1.44
N ASP A 224 21.73 -1.69 -0.14
CA ASP A 224 22.97 -2.23 0.43
C ASP A 224 22.84 -3.70 0.82
N GLN A 225 21.64 -4.18 1.16
CA GLN A 225 21.33 -5.57 1.56
C GLN A 225 22.33 -6.17 2.58
N ASP A 226 22.87 -5.32 3.46
CA ASP A 226 23.93 -5.66 4.41
C ASP A 226 23.66 -5.01 5.78
N ASP A 227 23.67 -5.84 6.82
CA ASP A 227 23.32 -5.43 8.19
C ASP A 227 24.26 -4.35 8.74
N PHE A 228 25.56 -4.42 8.42
CA PHE A 228 26.54 -3.45 8.90
C PHE A 228 26.27 -2.05 8.32
N SER A 229 25.96 -1.99 7.03
CA SER A 229 25.58 -0.76 6.35
C SER A 229 24.28 -0.19 6.92
N LEU A 230 23.31 -1.05 7.25
CA LEU A 230 22.07 -0.62 7.90
C LEU A 230 22.26 -0.08 9.30
N ASP A 231 23.16 -0.65 10.10
CA ASP A 231 23.49 -0.12 11.44
C ASP A 231 24.12 1.27 11.37
N MET A 232 24.99 1.49 10.37
CA MET A 232 25.59 2.80 10.13
C MET A 232 24.52 3.83 9.70
N VAL A 233 23.66 3.46 8.75
CA VAL A 233 22.58 4.34 8.27
C VAL A 233 21.60 4.66 9.39
N GLN A 234 21.19 3.67 10.19
CA GLN A 234 20.25 3.85 11.30
C GLN A 234 20.75 4.91 12.30
N THR A 235 22.05 4.90 12.64
CA THR A 235 22.64 5.84 13.59
C THR A 235 22.54 7.29 13.12
N GLY A 236 22.57 7.54 11.81
CA GLY A 236 22.45 8.86 11.19
C GLY A 236 21.05 9.22 10.67
N ALA A 237 20.09 8.29 10.73
CA ALA A 237 18.82 8.39 10.00
C ALA A 237 18.00 9.63 10.39
N LEU A 238 17.87 9.93 11.68
CA LEU A 238 17.11 11.10 12.15
C LEU A 238 17.74 12.44 11.75
N GLN A 239 19.07 12.52 11.80
CA GLN A 239 19.78 13.73 11.36
C GLN A 239 19.54 13.96 9.87
N LYS A 240 19.69 12.89 9.06
CA LYS A 240 19.50 12.97 7.61
C LYS A 240 18.04 13.23 7.24
N ALA A 241 17.09 12.67 7.98
CA ALA A 241 15.67 12.90 7.78
C ALA A 241 15.27 14.36 7.95
N ARG A 242 15.89 15.08 8.89
CA ARG A 242 15.67 16.54 9.04
C ARG A 242 16.08 17.31 7.79
N GLU A 243 17.23 16.98 7.22
CA GLU A 243 17.70 17.58 5.97
C GLU A 243 16.72 17.27 4.83
N VAL A 244 16.30 16.01 4.69
CA VAL A 244 15.35 15.58 3.65
C VAL A 244 14.00 16.27 3.80
N VAL A 245 13.45 16.37 5.01
CA VAL A 245 12.17 17.03 5.25
C VAL A 245 12.27 18.54 5.03
N GLU A 246 13.41 19.16 5.35
CA GLU A 246 13.67 20.57 5.05
C GLU A 246 13.71 20.81 3.54
N GLU A 247 14.41 19.96 2.78
CA GLU A 247 14.43 20.00 1.32
C GLU A 247 13.02 19.77 0.74
N PHE A 248 12.31 18.74 1.21
CA PHE A 248 10.96 18.38 0.80
C PHE A 248 9.95 19.52 1.00
N SER A 249 10.09 20.27 2.10
CA SER A 249 9.22 21.41 2.44
C SER A 249 9.62 22.71 1.75
N SER A 250 10.79 22.73 1.09
CA SER A 250 11.30 23.92 0.40
C SER A 250 10.85 23.95 -1.06
N ASP A 251 10.62 25.15 -1.59
CA ASP A 251 10.43 25.36 -3.03
C ASP A 251 11.71 25.13 -3.86
N THR A 252 12.80 24.68 -3.22
CA THR A 252 14.15 24.58 -3.80
C THR A 252 14.63 23.15 -4.02
N TYR A 253 13.81 22.15 -3.72
CA TYR A 253 14.12 20.77 -4.05
C TYR A 253 14.22 20.60 -5.58
N GLU A 254 15.34 20.04 -6.02
CA GLU A 254 15.61 19.72 -7.43
C GLU A 254 16.01 18.25 -7.50
N GLU A 255 15.18 17.46 -8.17
CA GLU A 255 15.42 16.03 -8.43
C GLU A 255 16.66 15.84 -9.32
N GLY A 256 17.40 14.74 -9.10
CA GLY A 256 18.63 14.39 -9.83
C GLY A 256 19.93 14.84 -9.16
N LYS A 257 19.87 15.42 -7.96
CA LYS A 257 21.06 15.74 -7.15
C LYS A 257 21.60 14.53 -6.39
N SER A 258 20.71 13.62 -5.98
CA SER A 258 21.07 12.38 -5.30
C SER A 258 19.94 11.37 -5.42
N ASP A 259 20.17 10.29 -6.17
CA ASP A 259 19.21 9.19 -6.35
C ASP A 259 18.69 8.67 -5.00
N PHE A 260 19.56 8.62 -3.97
CA PHE A 260 19.17 8.21 -2.63
C PHE A 260 18.14 9.16 -2.00
N THR A 261 18.43 10.47 -1.99
CA THR A 261 17.49 11.47 -1.46
C THR A 261 16.20 11.49 -2.25
N ASP A 262 16.30 11.40 -3.58
CA ASP A 262 15.15 11.41 -4.49
C ASP A 262 14.23 10.21 -4.21
N ASN A 263 14.80 9.02 -4.04
CA ASN A 263 14.06 7.81 -3.68
C ASN A 263 13.37 7.93 -2.30
N VAL A 264 14.04 8.54 -1.31
CA VAL A 264 13.41 8.81 0.01
C VAL A 264 12.25 9.80 -0.12
N ILE A 265 12.41 10.85 -0.92
CA ILE A 265 11.35 11.85 -1.15
C ILE A 265 10.15 11.23 -1.87
N ARG A 266 10.38 10.37 -2.87
CA ARG A 266 9.31 9.62 -3.56
C ARG A 266 8.52 8.74 -2.59
N LEU A 267 9.23 7.98 -1.73
CA LEU A 267 8.59 7.18 -0.69
C LEU A 267 7.82 8.05 0.31
N LEU A 268 8.38 9.18 0.72
CA LEU A 268 7.72 10.12 1.64
C LEU A 268 6.44 10.72 1.03
N ARG A 269 6.44 11.07 -0.26
CA ARG A 269 5.24 11.52 -1.00
C ARG A 269 4.16 10.44 -0.99
N PHE A 270 4.53 9.22 -1.37
CA PHE A 270 3.62 8.07 -1.37
C PHE A 270 2.98 7.84 0.01
N LEU A 271 3.77 7.85 1.08
CA LEU A 271 3.25 7.68 2.44
C LEU A 271 2.29 8.82 2.82
N ASN A 272 2.63 10.07 2.50
CA ASN A 272 1.77 11.21 2.80
C ASN A 272 0.46 11.18 2.02
N GLU A 273 0.47 10.73 0.77
CA GLU A 273 -0.74 10.57 -0.04
C GLU A 273 -1.62 9.47 0.53
N PHE A 274 -1.06 8.29 0.81
CA PHE A 274 -1.81 7.16 1.36
C PHE A 274 -2.42 7.48 2.73
N LEU A 275 -1.65 8.10 3.63
CA LEU A 275 -2.05 8.31 5.02
C LEU A 275 -2.99 9.51 5.22
N ASN A 276 -3.29 10.27 4.17
CA ASN A 276 -4.18 11.42 4.20
C ASN A 276 -5.35 11.30 3.19
N ALA A 277 -5.43 10.21 2.43
CA ALA A 277 -6.56 9.83 1.58
C ALA A 277 -7.72 9.30 2.43
#